data_AF-A0A356KZM1-F1
#
_entry.id   AF-A0A356KZM1-F1
#
_cell.length_a   1.000
_cell.length_b   1.000
_cell.length_c   1.000
_cell.angle_alpha   90.00
_cell.angle_beta   90.00
_cell.angle_gamma   90.00
#
_symmetry.space_group_name_H-M   'P 1'
#
loop_
_entity.id
_entity.type
_entity.pdbx_description
1 polymer ?
#
loop_
_entity_poly.entity_id
_entity_poly.type
_entity_poly.pdbx_seq_one_letter_code
_entity_poly.pdbx_strand_id
1 'polypeptide(L)'
;DVYALGAMLYVALCGKPPFVGDSMKVLTLQVKANYEGKELRPSDEAESVPQDLDDLCAAALALDVERRLASAKEFLERLRQRRGAA
;
A
#
# COMPACT_ATOMS: atom_id res chain seq x y z
N ASP A 1 8.09 0.89 9.34
CA ASP A 1 8.81 0.16 8.27
C ASP A 1 7.91 -0.32 7.14
N VAL A 2 7.16 -1.42 7.30
CA VAL A 2 6.33 -2.00 6.20
C VAL A 2 5.31 -1.02 5.63
N TYR A 3 4.61 -0.27 6.48
CA TYR A 3 3.64 0.74 6.01
C TYR A 3 4.30 1.82 5.16
N ALA A 4 5.47 2.30 5.58
CA ALA A 4 6.23 3.29 4.83
C ALA A 4 6.74 2.72 3.49
N LEU A 5 7.15 1.44 3.45
CA LEU A 5 7.47 0.74 2.20
C LEU A 5 6.26 0.66 1.27
N GLY A 6 5.09 0.34 1.80
CA GLY A 6 3.82 0.35 1.06
C GLY A 6 3.51 1.72 0.48
N ALA A 7 3.66 2.78 1.28
CA ALA A 7 3.46 4.16 0.83
C ALA A 7 4.46 4.58 -0.27
N MET A 8 5.73 4.17 -0.16
CA MET A 8 6.72 4.42 -1.21
C MET A 8 6.42 3.64 -2.49
N LEU A 9 5.97 2.39 -2.39
CA LEU A 9 5.52 1.61 -3.54
C LEU A 9 4.31 2.28 -4.21
N TYR A 10 3.35 2.76 -3.42
CA TYR A 10 2.20 3.51 -3.92
C TYR A 10 2.64 4.75 -4.71
N VAL A 11 3.58 5.53 -4.18
CA VAL A 11 4.15 6.69 -4.89
C VAL A 11 4.83 6.27 -6.19
N ALA A 12 5.58 5.17 -6.19
CA ALA A 12 6.25 4.67 -7.39
C ALA A 12 5.26 4.24 -8.49
N LEU A 13 4.09 3.72 -8.10
CA LEU A 13 3.04 3.27 -9.01
C LEU A 13 2.14 4.41 -9.49
N CYS A 14 1.77 5.34 -8.59
CA CYS A 14 0.74 6.35 -8.83
C CYS A 14 1.29 7.78 -8.98
N GLY A 15 2.58 7.99 -8.73
CA GLY A 15 3.25 9.31 -8.77
C GLY A 15 2.93 10.25 -7.60
N LYS A 16 2.07 9.84 -6.66
CA LYS A 16 1.64 10.64 -5.50
C LYS A 16 1.41 9.74 -4.28
N PRO A 17 1.49 10.27 -3.04
CA PRO A 17 1.24 9.48 -1.84
C PRO A 17 -0.25 9.12 -1.70
N PRO A 18 -0.59 8.03 -0.97
CA PRO A 18 -1.97 7.58 -0.79
C PRO A 18 -2.85 8.60 -0.04
N PHE A 19 -2.24 9.44 0.79
CA PHE A 19 -2.92 10.54 1.47
C PHE A 19 -2.05 11.79 1.45
N VAL A 20 -2.68 12.96 1.31
CA VAL A 20 -2.02 14.28 1.26
C VAL A 20 -2.61 15.20 2.33
N GLY A 21 -1.73 15.80 3.13
CA GLY A 21 -2.10 16.74 4.20
C GLY A 21 -1.07 16.80 5.31
N ASP A 22 -1.37 17.58 6.34
CA ASP A 22 -0.65 17.47 7.61
C ASP A 22 -0.89 16.12 8.29
N SER A 23 -0.10 15.85 9.34
CA SER A 23 -0.14 14.58 10.06
C SER A 23 -1.54 14.22 10.62
N MET A 24 -2.29 15.21 11.11
CA MET A 24 -3.62 14.98 11.70
C MET A 24 -4.65 14.64 10.63
N LYS A 25 -4.60 15.36 9.50
CA LYS A 25 -5.46 15.10 8.35
C LYS A 25 -5.18 13.72 7.75
N VAL A 26 -3.91 13.36 7.58
CA VAL A 26 -3.51 12.04 7.05
C VAL A 26 -4.00 10.91 7.97
N LEU A 27 -3.81 11.03 9.28
CA LEU A 27 -4.29 10.02 10.24
C LEU A 27 -5.83 9.88 10.18
N THR A 28 -6.54 11.00 10.10
CA THR A 28 -8.01 11.00 10.01
C THR A 28 -8.50 10.28 8.75
N LEU A 29 -7.88 10.54 7.60
CA LEU A 29 -8.22 9.89 6.33
C LEU A 29 -7.93 8.38 6.37
N GLN A 30 -6.82 7.97 6.98
CA GLN A 30 -6.47 6.57 7.17
C GLN A 30 -7.50 5.82 8.03
N VAL A 31 -7.86 6.38 9.19
CA VAL A 31 -8.85 5.78 10.09
C VAL A 31 -10.22 5.69 9.42
N LYS A 32 -10.63 6.74 8.69
CA LYS A 32 -11.89 6.76 7.94
C LYS A 32 -11.92 5.65 6.88
N ALA A 33 -10.90 5.56 6.03
CA ALA A 33 -10.83 4.54 4.99
C ALA A 33 -10.92 3.12 5.57
N ASN A 34 -10.23 2.88 6.70
CA ASN A 34 -10.28 1.58 7.39
C ASN A 34 -11.68 1.28 7.95
N TYR A 35 -12.36 2.27 8.55
CA TYR A 35 -13.73 2.12 9.06
C TYR A 35 -14.74 1.81 7.96
N GLU A 36 -14.54 2.39 6.77
CA GLU A 36 -15.37 2.14 5.58
C GLU A 36 -15.05 0.80 4.90
N GLY A 37 -14.07 0.04 5.41
CA GLY A 37 -13.61 -1.21 4.81
C GLY A 37 -12.91 -1.02 3.46
N LYS A 38 -12.49 0.21 3.14
CA LYS A 38 -11.85 0.54 1.87
C LYS A 38 -10.36 0.23 1.94
N GLU A 39 -9.93 -0.79 1.22
CA GLU A 39 -8.51 -1.06 1.00
C GLU A 39 -7.91 -0.02 0.06
N LEU A 40 -6.71 0.46 0.37
CA LEU A 40 -5.99 1.40 -0.50
C LEU A 40 -5.32 0.63 -1.63
N ARG A 41 -5.95 0.66 -2.79
CA ARG A 41 -5.46 -0.01 -4.01
C ARG A 41 -4.87 1.03 -4.96
N PRO A 42 -3.58 0.95 -5.32
CA PRO A 42 -3.01 1.73 -6.42
C PRO A 42 -3.83 1.67 -7.71
N SER A 43 -4.48 0.54 -8.01
CA SER A 43 -5.32 0.36 -9.19
C SER A 43 -6.53 1.29 -9.25
N ASP A 44 -7.01 1.79 -8.10
CA ASP A 44 -8.06 2.82 -8.02
C ASP A 44 -7.60 4.16 -8.62
N GLU A 45 -6.28 4.43 -8.64
CA GLU A 45 -5.70 5.66 -9.16
C GLU A 45 -5.00 5.47 -10.51
N ALA A 46 -4.42 4.30 -10.76
CA ALA A 46 -3.70 3.97 -11.98
C ALA A 46 -4.08 2.56 -12.46
N GLU A 47 -4.98 2.49 -13.45
CA GLU A 47 -5.53 1.23 -13.97
C GLU A 47 -4.46 0.30 -14.58
N SER A 48 -3.32 0.84 -15.00
CA SER A 48 -2.19 0.06 -15.51
C SER A 48 -1.41 -0.69 -14.43
N VAL A 49 -1.75 -0.55 -13.15
CA VAL A 49 -1.05 -1.24 -12.06
C VAL A 49 -1.33 -2.75 -12.14
N PRO A 50 -0.27 -3.58 -12.25
CA PRO A 50 -0.41 -5.03 -12.18
C PRO A 50 -1.07 -5.48 -10.87
N GLN A 51 -2.02 -6.42 -10.96
CA GLN A 51 -2.82 -6.89 -9.81
C GLN A 51 -1.95 -7.39 -8.64
N ASP A 52 -0.83 -8.04 -8.94
CA ASP A 52 0.09 -8.55 -7.94
C ASP A 52 0.81 -7.45 -7.15
N LEU A 53 1.10 -6.31 -7.78
CA LEU A 53 1.64 -5.10 -7.13
C LEU A 53 0.55 -4.33 -6.39
N ASP A 54 -0.67 -4.32 -6.91
CA ASP A 54 -1.85 -3.75 -6.25
C ASP A 54 -2.09 -4.44 -4.90
N ASP A 55 -2.16 -5.77 -4.90
CA ASP A 55 -2.37 -6.58 -3.69
C ASP A 55 -1.20 -6.49 -2.69
N LEU A 56 0.03 -6.38 -3.18
CA LEU A 56 1.20 -6.16 -2.33
C LEU A 56 1.14 -4.79 -1.63
N CYS A 57 0.80 -3.75 -2.39
CA CYS A 57 0.70 -2.40 -1.87
C CYS A 57 -0.44 -2.28 -0.85
N ALA A 58 -1.62 -2.82 -1.16
CA ALA A 58 -2.78 -2.85 -0.26
C ALA A 58 -2.46 -3.56 1.06
N ALA A 59 -1.83 -4.74 1.01
CA ALA A 59 -1.42 -5.47 2.22
C ALA A 59 -0.38 -4.71 3.06
N ALA A 60 0.55 -4.00 2.42
CA ALA A 60 1.54 -3.19 3.14
C ALA A 60 0.92 -1.93 3.78
N LEU A 61 -0.12 -1.36 3.16
CA LEU A 61 -0.85 -0.17 3.60
C LEU A 61 -2.03 -0.47 4.55
N ALA A 62 -2.27 -1.73 4.91
CA ALA A 62 -3.31 -2.09 5.86
C ALA A 62 -3.12 -1.34 7.19
N LEU A 63 -4.15 -0.66 7.70
CA LEU A 63 -4.06 0.07 8.97
C LEU A 63 -4.01 -0.90 10.16
N ASP A 64 -4.82 -1.94 10.11
CA ASP A 64 -4.78 -3.07 11.03
C ASP A 64 -3.45 -3.83 10.88
N VAL A 65 -2.74 -3.99 11.99
CA VAL A 65 -1.43 -4.65 12.05
C VAL A 65 -1.55 -6.14 11.73
N GLU A 66 -2.63 -6.79 12.10
CA GLU A 66 -2.85 -8.23 11.84
C GLU A 66 -3.10 -8.51 10.35
N ARG A 67 -3.59 -7.50 9.61
CA ARG A 67 -3.76 -7.56 8.16
C ARG A 67 -2.53 -7.09 7.39
N ARG A 68 -1.57 -6.46 8.07
CA ARG A 68 -0.34 -5.94 7.48
C ARG A 68 0.70 -7.05 7.38
N LEU A 69 1.57 -6.94 6.37
CA LEU A 69 2.70 -7.87 6.25
C LEU A 69 3.55 -7.86 7.53
N ALA A 70 3.95 -9.05 7.96
CA ALA A 70 4.59 -9.27 9.24
C ALA A 70 5.99 -8.66 9.29
N SER A 71 6.65 -8.46 8.14
CA SER A 71 7.98 -7.88 8.10
C SER A 71 8.37 -7.24 6.77
N ALA A 72 9.38 -6.38 6.80
CA ALA A 72 10.02 -5.85 5.59
C ALA A 72 10.67 -6.96 4.74
N LYS A 73 11.12 -8.05 5.37
CA LYS A 73 11.64 -9.23 4.66
C LYS A 73 10.55 -9.88 3.81
N GLU A 74 9.37 -10.10 4.39
CA GLU A 74 8.22 -10.63 3.67
C GLU A 74 7.81 -9.74 2.49
N PHE A 75 7.77 -8.42 2.70
CA PHE A 75 7.54 -7.45 1.63
C PHE A 75 8.54 -7.62 0.48
N LEU A 76 9.83 -7.71 0.79
CA LEU A 76 10.89 -7.85 -0.21
C LEU A 76 10.80 -9.17 -0.98
N GLU A 77 10.53 -10.28 -0.30
CA GLU A 77 10.36 -11.59 -0.94
C GLU A 77 9.16 -11.59 -1.89
N ARG A 78 8.03 -11.03 -1.44
CA ARG A 78 6.84 -10.83 -2.29
C ARG A 78 7.18 -9.97 -3.52
N LEU A 79 7.91 -8.87 -3.35
CA LEU A 79 8.30 -8.00 -4.46
C LEU A 79 9.24 -8.69 -5.45
N ARG A 80 10.18 -9.51 -4.96
CA ARG A 80 11.16 -10.24 -5.80
C ARG A 80 10.53 -11.35 -6.61
N GLN A 81 9.62 -12.13 -6.02
CA GLN A 81 8.88 -13.18 -6.73
C GLN A 81 8.15 -12.62 -7.96
N ARG A 82 7.72 -11.36 -7.89
CA ARG A 82 6.98 -10.66 -8.94
C ARG A 82 7.87 -10.05 -10.03
N ARG A 83 9.11 -9.65 -9.69
CA ARG A 83 10.11 -9.16 -10.67
C ARG A 83 10.70 -10.26 -11.57
N GLY A 84 10.48 -11.54 -11.26
CA GLY A 84 11.04 -12.68 -12.00
C GLY A 84 10.06 -13.39 -12.94
N ALA A 85 8.80 -12.97 -12.99
CA ALA A 85 7.78 -13.53 -13.87
C ALA A 85 7.56 -12.63 -15.10
N ALA A 86 8.62 -12.45 -15.89
CA ALA A 86 8.60 -11.79 -17.20
C ALA A 86 8.85 -12.82 -18.30
#